data_AF-A0A2H1G524-F1
#
_entry.id   AF-A0A2H1G524-F1
#
_cell.length_a   1.000
_cell.length_b   1.000
_cell.length_c   1.000
_cell.angle_alpha   90.00
_cell.angle_beta   90.00
_cell.angle_gamma   90.00
#
_symmetry.space_group_name_H-M   'P 1'
#
loop_
_entity.id
_entity.type
_entity.pdbx_description
1 polymer ?
#
loop_
_entity_poly.entity_id
_entity_poly.type
_entity_poly.pdbx_seq_one_letter_code
_entity_poly.pdbx_strand_id
1 'polypeptide(L)'
;MARSRPAIYRKCSKPNDTRRATKPTAGGSEPPPTKKVKTKPDTYQCTSCLSRRAAKAFPNSNPSIECQHLINTCTVCLRKWVQAQVEQGKTVVVPGDKQKEKEDGGEEEEEDEEEDEEEKTVLGIRCPECEKVMKSFDVRIAGTDKVFKRFDELERRHIGDSTPNWRWCLNTACDAGQSHEAKRIPSPKKKSRFGKKWFGYAVEPHGVEDKCVCVKCGAVACVVCDRPWHEGEKCAEYQERVKGRVEEEDQTLELIRMETKKCPNPKCGKAIEKNGGCPSMICYVCQINFCWNCLEEYKGQEFCACRRPNPH
;
A
#
# COMPACT_ATOMS: atom_id res chain seq x y z
N MET A 1 -32.09 -5.10 3.18
CA MET A 1 -31.50 -4.03 4.02
C MET A 1 -30.90 -4.66 5.27
N ALA A 2 -29.59 -4.90 5.30
CA ALA A 2 -28.92 -5.45 6.48
C ALA A 2 -28.95 -4.39 7.60
N ARG A 3 -29.65 -4.69 8.70
CA ARG A 3 -29.77 -3.78 9.85
C ARG A 3 -28.42 -3.73 10.56
N SER A 4 -27.74 -2.59 10.53
CA SER A 4 -26.51 -2.35 11.29
C SER A 4 -26.74 -2.71 12.76
N ARG A 5 -25.94 -3.64 13.31
CA ARG A 5 -25.98 -3.97 14.75
C ARG A 5 -25.64 -2.70 15.56
N PRO A 6 -26.29 -2.48 16.71
CA PRO A 6 -26.04 -1.28 17.53
C PRO A 6 -24.58 -1.24 17.98
N ALA A 7 -24.00 -0.04 18.04
CA ALA A 7 -22.63 0.16 18.54
C ALA A 7 -22.52 -0.30 20.00
N ILE A 8 -21.75 -1.36 20.24
CA ILE A 8 -21.43 -1.83 21.59
C ILE A 8 -19.96 -1.53 21.87
N TYR A 9 -19.72 -0.73 22.91
CA TYR A 9 -18.40 -0.23 23.29
C TYR A 9 -17.90 -0.91 24.57
N ARG A 10 -16.59 -1.16 24.68
CA ARG A 10 -15.99 -1.71 25.91
C ARG A 10 -15.87 -0.64 27.00
N LYS A 11 -16.78 -0.65 27.98
CA LYS A 11 -16.77 0.29 29.11
C LYS A 11 -15.48 0.14 29.93
N CYS A 12 -14.87 1.25 30.35
CA CYS A 12 -13.85 1.19 31.39
C CYS A 12 -14.51 0.81 32.72
N SER A 13 -13.89 -0.11 33.47
CA SER A 13 -14.24 -0.29 34.88
C SER A 13 -14.12 1.05 35.60
N LYS A 14 -15.17 1.46 36.31
CA LYS A 14 -15.12 2.65 37.15
C LYS A 14 -13.98 2.46 38.16
N PRO A 15 -13.14 3.48 38.41
CA PRO A 15 -12.27 3.42 39.58
C PRO A 15 -13.18 3.20 40.79
N ASN A 16 -12.87 2.19 41.58
CA ASN A 16 -13.60 1.86 42.79
C ASN A 16 -13.51 3.07 43.71
N ASP A 17 -14.58 3.87 43.81
CA ASP A 17 -14.65 5.03 44.68
C ASP A 17 -14.83 4.47 46.09
N THR A 18 -13.75 3.94 46.70
CA THR A 18 -13.73 3.52 48.10
C THR A 18 -13.75 4.78 48.97
N ARG A 19 -14.85 5.52 48.94
CA ARG A 19 -15.19 6.41 50.04
C ARG A 19 -15.67 5.52 51.18
N ARG A 20 -14.72 5.24 52.06
CA ARG A 20 -14.91 4.68 53.40
C ARG A 20 -16.14 5.33 54.04
N ALA A 21 -17.22 4.56 54.18
CA ALA A 21 -18.38 4.96 54.96
C ALA A 21 -17.97 4.92 56.44
N THR A 22 -17.55 6.06 56.98
CA THR A 22 -17.54 6.27 58.44
C THR A 22 -18.96 6.60 58.86
N LYS A 23 -19.58 5.70 59.64
CA LYS A 23 -20.81 5.91 60.40
C LYS A 23 -20.75 7.24 61.16
N PRO A 24 -21.86 7.98 61.23
CA PRO A 24 -22.23 8.64 62.48
C PRO A 24 -23.59 8.15 62.97
N THR A 25 -23.71 8.31 64.28
CA THR A 25 -24.73 7.90 65.22
C THR A 25 -26.10 8.54 65.00
N ALA A 26 -27.12 7.89 65.58
CA ALA A 26 -28.52 8.30 65.58
C ALA A 26 -28.75 9.71 66.17
N GLY A 27 -29.66 10.47 65.55
CA GLY A 27 -30.19 11.73 66.04
C GLY A 27 -31.08 12.38 64.98
N GLY A 28 -32.38 12.51 65.26
CA GLY A 28 -33.39 12.96 64.29
C GLY A 28 -33.31 14.44 63.93
N SER A 29 -33.53 14.73 62.64
CA SER A 29 -34.16 15.94 62.08
C SER A 29 -34.32 15.74 60.55
N GLU A 30 -35.26 16.48 59.96
CA GLU A 30 -35.86 16.37 58.62
C GLU A 30 -34.95 16.00 57.42
N PRO A 31 -35.50 15.38 56.36
CA PRO A 31 -34.72 15.02 55.17
C PRO A 31 -34.28 16.27 54.37
N PRO A 32 -32.99 16.40 54.00
CA PRO A 32 -32.52 17.50 53.16
C PRO A 32 -32.91 17.28 51.68
N PRO A 33 -32.97 18.35 50.85
CA PRO A 33 -33.38 18.25 49.45
C PRO A 33 -32.41 17.36 48.66
N THR A 34 -32.96 16.41 47.92
CA THR A 34 -32.21 15.46 47.08
C THR A 34 -31.39 16.20 46.03
N LYS A 35 -30.10 16.40 46.28
CA LYS A 35 -29.16 16.89 45.26
C LYS A 35 -29.09 15.85 44.14
N LYS A 36 -29.53 16.23 42.93
CA LYS A 36 -29.38 15.40 41.71
C LYS A 36 -27.92 14.98 41.58
N VAL A 37 -27.64 13.69 41.75
CA VAL A 37 -26.30 13.12 41.56
C VAL A 37 -25.98 13.20 40.06
N LYS A 38 -25.09 14.11 39.67
CA LYS A 38 -24.56 14.16 38.29
C LYS A 38 -23.71 12.90 38.07
N THR A 39 -24.29 11.86 37.48
CA THR A 39 -23.56 10.65 37.07
C THR A 39 -22.55 11.05 35.99
N LYS A 40 -21.25 10.84 36.26
CA LYS A 40 -20.18 11.10 35.28
C LYS A 40 -20.44 10.27 34.01
N PRO A 41 -20.25 10.83 32.79
CA PRO A 41 -20.47 10.09 31.55
C PRO A 41 -19.51 8.90 31.45
N ASP A 42 -20.01 7.78 30.94
CA ASP A 42 -19.21 6.57 30.71
C ASP A 42 -18.01 6.89 29.79
N THR A 43 -16.84 6.36 30.14
CA THR A 43 -15.62 6.48 29.33
C THR A 43 -15.15 5.11 28.86
N TYR A 44 -14.55 5.08 27.68
CA TYR A 44 -14.15 3.88 26.95
C TYR A 44 -12.69 4.03 26.56
N GLN A 45 -11.92 2.94 26.59
CA GLN A 45 -10.49 2.97 26.28
C GLN A 45 -10.25 2.52 24.85
N CYS A 46 -9.52 3.32 24.08
CA CYS A 46 -9.08 2.94 22.74
C CYS A 46 -7.98 1.87 22.83
N THR A 47 -8.08 0.76 22.10
CA THR A 47 -7.03 -0.29 22.09
C THR A 47 -5.77 0.14 21.33
N SER A 48 -5.90 0.99 20.31
CA SER A 48 -4.75 1.43 19.50
C SER A 48 -3.92 2.54 20.15
N CYS A 49 -4.53 3.48 20.87
CA CYS A 49 -3.81 4.60 21.51
C CYS A 49 -3.90 4.62 23.04
N LEU A 50 -4.59 3.65 23.64
CA LEU A 50 -4.76 3.47 25.08
C LEU A 50 -5.44 4.63 25.83
N SER A 51 -5.87 5.68 25.11
CA SER A 51 -6.53 6.85 25.70
C SER A 51 -7.97 6.55 26.06
N ARG A 52 -8.41 7.07 27.22
CA ARG A 52 -9.83 7.06 27.63
C ARG A 52 -10.57 8.21 26.96
N ARG A 53 -11.70 7.90 26.30
CA ARG A 53 -12.51 8.87 25.55
C ARG A 53 -14.00 8.62 25.80
N ALA A 54 -14.82 9.63 25.53
CA ALA A 54 -16.28 9.48 25.53
C ALA A 54 -16.75 8.66 24.30
N ALA A 55 -17.94 8.06 24.37
CA ALA A 55 -18.51 7.24 23.29
C ALA A 55 -18.47 7.94 21.92
N LYS A 56 -18.74 9.26 21.87
CA LYS A 56 -18.70 10.09 20.64
C LYS A 56 -17.35 10.12 19.91
N ALA A 57 -16.26 9.71 20.56
CA ALA A 57 -14.94 9.64 19.94
C ALA A 57 -14.68 8.30 19.23
N PHE A 58 -15.64 7.38 19.29
CA PHE A 58 -15.61 6.08 18.64
C PHE A 58 -16.60 6.06 17.47
N PRO A 59 -16.37 5.22 16.45
CA PRO A 59 -17.33 5.00 15.38
C PRO A 59 -18.73 4.60 15.89
N ASN A 60 -19.76 4.91 15.10
CA ASN A 60 -21.14 4.50 15.38
C ASN A 60 -21.47 3.09 14.86
N SER A 61 -20.53 2.45 14.16
CA SER A 61 -20.63 1.09 13.63
C SER A 61 -19.23 0.47 13.56
N ASN A 62 -19.17 -0.85 13.49
CA ASN A 62 -17.90 -1.55 13.26
C ASN A 62 -17.29 -1.19 11.89
N PRO A 63 -15.97 -1.35 11.73
CA PRO A 63 -15.28 -1.02 10.49
C PRO A 63 -15.76 -1.78 9.25
N SER A 64 -16.32 -2.99 9.40
CA SER A 64 -17.00 -3.73 8.34
C SER A 64 -18.33 -4.24 8.87
N ILE A 65 -19.33 -4.39 7.99
CA ILE A 65 -20.63 -4.97 8.37
C ILE A 65 -20.50 -6.42 8.85
N GLU A 66 -19.45 -7.12 8.42
CA GLU A 66 -19.18 -8.51 8.79
C GLU A 66 -18.46 -8.65 10.14
N CYS A 67 -18.01 -7.54 10.74
CA CYS A 67 -17.30 -7.55 12.01
C CYS A 67 -18.19 -8.01 13.17
N GLN A 68 -17.77 -9.06 13.87
CA GLN A 68 -18.41 -9.57 15.08
C GLN A 68 -17.59 -9.29 16.33
N HIS A 69 -17.32 -8.02 16.61
CA HIS A 69 -16.58 -7.59 17.81
C HIS A 69 -17.14 -6.25 18.34
N LEU A 70 -16.67 -5.85 19.53
CA LEU A 70 -16.96 -4.54 20.10
C LEU A 70 -16.18 -3.44 19.36
N ILE A 71 -16.66 -2.20 19.43
CA ILE A 71 -15.92 -1.05 18.91
C ILE A 71 -14.90 -0.61 19.97
N ASN A 72 -13.63 -0.95 19.76
CA ASN A 72 -12.55 -0.61 20.69
C ASN A 72 -11.54 0.40 20.14
N THR A 73 -11.63 0.76 18.86
CA THR A 73 -10.75 1.71 18.21
C THR A 73 -11.44 3.07 18.03
N CYS A 74 -10.81 4.15 18.51
CA CYS A 74 -11.37 5.50 18.34
C CYS A 74 -11.27 5.96 16.87
N THR A 75 -12.14 6.88 16.44
CA THR A 75 -12.23 7.33 15.04
C THR A 75 -10.90 7.86 14.48
N VAL A 76 -10.11 8.54 15.32
CA VAL A 76 -8.78 9.04 14.95
C VAL A 76 -7.81 7.91 14.63
N CYS A 77 -7.80 6.85 15.45
CA CYS A 77 -6.93 5.69 15.23
C CYS A 77 -7.39 4.86 14.04
N LEU A 78 -8.71 4.67 13.89
CA LEU A 78 -9.27 3.96 12.74
C LEU A 78 -8.90 4.67 11.43
N ARG A 79 -9.05 6.00 11.37
CA ARG A 79 -8.66 6.78 10.18
C ARG A 79 -7.17 6.67 9.86
N LYS A 80 -6.30 6.74 10.88
CA LYS A 80 -4.85 6.55 10.69
C LYS A 80 -4.51 5.15 10.19
N TRP A 81 -5.20 4.13 10.69
CA TRP A 81 -5.05 2.76 10.21
C TRP A 81 -5.42 2.64 8.74
N VAL A 82 -6.61 3.12 8.35
CA VAL A 82 -7.08 3.10 6.96
C VAL A 82 -6.10 3.82 6.04
N GLN A 83 -5.66 5.02 6.42
CA GLN A 83 -4.66 5.77 5.68
C GLN A 83 -3.37 4.96 5.47
N ALA A 84 -2.83 4.35 6.53
CA ALA A 84 -1.61 3.56 6.44
C ALA A 84 -1.77 2.32 5.54
N GLN A 85 -2.90 1.62 5.59
CA GLN A 85 -3.15 0.46 4.72
C GLN A 85 -3.20 0.87 3.25
N VAL A 86 -3.91 1.96 2.93
CA VAL A 86 -4.06 2.47 1.56
C VAL A 86 -2.73 2.99 1.00
N GLU A 87 -1.99 3.78 1.79
CA GLU A 87 -0.69 4.33 1.37
C GLU A 87 0.37 3.24 1.16
N GLN A 88 0.32 2.16 1.94
CA GLN A 88 1.23 1.01 1.80
C GLN A 88 0.76 -0.01 0.75
N GLY A 89 -0.41 0.19 0.12
CA GLY A 89 -0.98 -0.78 -0.82
C GLY A 89 -1.35 -2.13 -0.19
N LYS A 90 -1.53 -2.18 1.14
CA LYS A 90 -1.87 -3.39 1.90
C LYS A 90 -3.35 -3.73 1.77
N THR A 91 -3.71 -4.12 0.55
CA THR A 91 -5.06 -4.51 0.17
C THR A 91 -5.19 -6.03 0.13
N VAL A 92 -6.41 -6.51 0.26
CA VAL A 92 -6.77 -7.93 0.14
C VAL A 92 -7.90 -8.06 -0.86
N VAL A 93 -7.84 -9.14 -1.64
CA VAL A 93 -8.86 -9.49 -2.62
C VAL A 93 -9.76 -10.55 -2.00
N VAL A 94 -11.07 -10.33 -2.02
CA VAL A 94 -12.08 -11.26 -1.49
C VAL A 94 -13.14 -11.54 -2.57
N PRO A 95 -13.84 -12.68 -2.52
CA PRO A 95 -15.00 -12.91 -3.37
C PRO A 95 -16.04 -11.80 -3.22
N GLY A 96 -16.62 -11.35 -4.33
CA GLY A 96 -17.70 -10.38 -4.34
C GLY A 96 -18.99 -10.99 -3.81
N ASP A 97 -19.82 -10.16 -3.18
CA ASP A 97 -21.15 -10.60 -2.76
C ASP A 97 -21.99 -10.86 -4.02
N LYS A 98 -22.51 -12.08 -4.23
CA LYS A 98 -23.51 -12.36 -5.25
C LYS A 98 -24.75 -11.50 -4.96
N GLN A 99 -24.86 -10.34 -5.60
CA GLN A 99 -26.10 -9.58 -5.56
C GLN A 99 -27.12 -10.37 -6.37
N LYS A 100 -28.07 -11.00 -5.68
CA LYS A 100 -29.30 -11.49 -6.31
C LYS A 100 -30.03 -10.27 -6.86
N GLU A 101 -29.78 -9.93 -8.11
CA GLU A 101 -30.68 -9.06 -8.86
C GLU A 101 -32.03 -9.79 -8.86
N LYS A 102 -33.01 -9.21 -8.16
CA LYS A 102 -34.39 -9.68 -8.31
C LYS A 102 -34.86 -9.13 -9.64
N GLU A 103 -34.66 -9.89 -10.70
CA GLU A 103 -35.38 -9.69 -11.94
C GLU A 103 -36.83 -10.09 -11.68
N ASP A 104 -37.71 -9.08 -11.74
CA ASP A 104 -39.14 -9.25 -11.60
C ASP A 104 -39.66 -9.72 -12.97
N GLY A 105 -39.74 -11.05 -13.13
CA GLY A 105 -40.63 -11.74 -14.06
C GLY A 105 -40.45 -11.50 -15.56
N GLY A 106 -39.78 -12.45 -16.22
CA GLY A 106 -39.93 -12.71 -17.66
C GLY A 106 -39.35 -14.09 -17.96
N GLU A 107 -40.21 -15.10 -18.10
CA GLU A 107 -39.84 -16.41 -18.64
C GLU A 107 -39.40 -16.23 -20.09
N GLU A 108 -38.23 -16.72 -20.47
CA GLU A 108 -38.02 -17.57 -21.67
C GLU A 108 -36.56 -18.06 -21.79
N GLU A 109 -36.49 -19.39 -21.94
CA GLU A 109 -35.44 -20.19 -22.61
C GLU A 109 -34.06 -20.32 -21.94
N GLU A 110 -33.93 -21.39 -21.14
CA GLU A 110 -32.67 -22.04 -20.76
C GLU A 110 -32.01 -22.63 -22.01
N GLU A 111 -31.15 -21.86 -22.68
CA GLU A 111 -30.03 -22.43 -23.42
C GLU A 111 -28.86 -22.60 -22.44
N ASP A 112 -28.47 -23.85 -22.22
CA ASP A 112 -27.28 -24.26 -21.45
C ASP A 112 -25.99 -23.74 -22.12
N GLU A 113 -25.71 -22.45 -21.98
CA GLU A 113 -24.35 -21.93 -22.06
C GLU A 113 -23.77 -22.01 -20.65
N GLU A 114 -22.89 -23.00 -20.41
CA GLU A 114 -21.92 -22.96 -19.31
C GLU A 114 -20.98 -21.76 -19.56
N GLU A 115 -21.48 -20.54 -19.39
CA GLU A 115 -20.63 -19.36 -19.27
C GLU A 115 -19.89 -19.49 -17.94
N ASP A 116 -18.57 -19.60 -18.02
CA ASP A 116 -17.68 -19.52 -16.88
C ASP A 116 -18.01 -18.24 -16.09
N GLU A 117 -18.86 -18.33 -15.04
CA GLU A 117 -19.18 -17.23 -14.12
C GLU A 117 -17.87 -16.78 -13.46
N GLU A 118 -17.16 -15.84 -14.09
CA GLU A 118 -15.89 -15.31 -13.59
C GLU A 118 -16.18 -14.66 -12.23
N GLU A 119 -15.77 -15.34 -11.15
CA GLU A 119 -16.15 -14.97 -9.77
C GLU A 119 -15.62 -13.56 -9.47
N LYS A 120 -16.49 -12.56 -9.56
CA LYS A 120 -16.14 -11.16 -9.42
C LYS A 120 -15.50 -10.90 -8.07
N THR A 121 -14.19 -10.68 -8.06
CA THR A 121 -13.45 -10.37 -6.83
C THR A 121 -13.52 -8.88 -6.49
N VAL A 122 -13.45 -8.57 -5.20
CA VAL A 122 -13.52 -7.22 -4.66
C VAL A 122 -12.28 -6.92 -3.84
N LEU A 123 -11.74 -5.71 -3.99
CA LEU A 123 -10.59 -5.22 -3.25
C LEU A 123 -11.03 -4.58 -1.93
N GLY A 124 -10.28 -4.80 -0.85
CA GLY A 124 -10.55 -4.24 0.46
C GLY A 124 -9.32 -4.14 1.37
N ILE A 125 -9.50 -3.65 2.59
CA ILE A 125 -8.44 -3.60 3.62
C ILE A 125 -8.90 -4.34 4.88
N ARG A 126 -7.97 -4.93 5.64
CA ARG A 126 -8.33 -5.64 6.87
C ARG A 126 -8.73 -4.69 8.00
N CYS A 127 -9.72 -5.10 8.77
CA CYS A 127 -10.12 -4.46 10.02
C CYS A 127 -8.93 -4.43 11.01
N PRO A 128 -8.73 -3.34 11.77
CA PRO A 128 -7.64 -3.27 12.76
C PRO A 128 -7.82 -4.22 13.97
N GLU A 129 -9.01 -4.77 14.18
CA GLU A 129 -9.34 -5.60 15.36
C GLU A 129 -9.63 -7.06 15.02
N CYS A 130 -9.83 -7.42 13.75
CA CYS A 130 -10.13 -8.78 13.31
C CYS A 130 -9.76 -9.02 11.84
N GLU A 131 -10.01 -10.22 11.33
CA GLU A 131 -9.63 -10.59 9.95
C GLU A 131 -10.62 -10.15 8.88
N LYS A 132 -11.78 -9.59 9.26
CA LYS A 132 -12.80 -9.13 8.32
C LYS A 132 -12.32 -7.97 7.47
N VAL A 133 -12.85 -7.89 6.25
CA VAL A 133 -12.43 -6.95 5.23
C VAL A 133 -13.40 -5.77 5.17
N MET A 134 -12.82 -4.57 5.16
CA MET A 134 -13.49 -3.30 4.91
C MET A 134 -13.51 -3.09 3.39
N LYS A 135 -14.70 -3.13 2.79
CA LYS A 135 -14.94 -2.92 1.35
C LYS A 135 -15.00 -1.42 1.04
N SER A 136 -15.18 -1.04 -0.23
CA SER A 136 -15.18 0.36 -0.69
C SER A 136 -16.04 1.32 0.15
N PHE A 137 -17.27 0.91 0.47
CA PHE A 137 -18.18 1.70 1.31
C PHE A 137 -17.63 1.95 2.72
N ASP A 138 -17.04 0.94 3.34
CA ASP A 138 -16.47 1.00 4.68
C ASP A 138 -15.24 1.93 4.74
N VAL A 139 -14.36 1.81 3.74
CA VAL A 139 -13.16 2.65 3.60
C VAL A 139 -13.55 4.11 3.44
N ARG A 140 -14.61 4.40 2.66
CA ARG A 140 -15.14 5.75 2.49
C ARG A 140 -15.60 6.38 3.80
N ILE A 141 -16.29 5.62 4.65
CA ILE A 141 -16.80 6.13 5.94
C ILE A 141 -15.66 6.33 6.95
N ALA A 142 -14.68 5.42 6.97
CA ALA A 142 -13.60 5.46 7.95
C ALA A 142 -12.47 6.44 7.59
N GLY A 143 -12.21 6.61 6.28
CA GLY A 143 -11.14 7.44 5.73
C GLY A 143 -11.48 8.93 5.61
N THR A 144 -10.62 9.66 4.91
CA THR A 144 -10.89 11.00 4.37
C THR A 144 -11.12 10.89 2.86
N ASP A 145 -11.72 11.89 2.24
CA ASP A 145 -11.93 11.90 0.79
C ASP A 145 -10.64 11.68 -0.01
N LYS A 146 -9.51 12.24 0.46
CA LYS A 146 -8.20 12.04 -0.18
C LYS A 146 -7.74 10.58 -0.09
N VAL A 147 -7.90 9.95 1.06
CA VAL A 147 -7.53 8.54 1.27
C VAL A 147 -8.47 7.63 0.47
N PHE A 148 -9.77 7.94 0.45
CA PHE A 148 -10.75 7.17 -0.31
C PHE A 148 -10.50 7.25 -1.82
N LYS A 149 -10.21 8.44 -2.37
CA LYS A 149 -9.81 8.57 -3.78
C LYS A 149 -8.62 7.68 -4.12
N ARG A 150 -7.63 7.60 -3.23
CA ARG A 150 -6.48 6.73 -3.43
C ARG A 150 -6.86 5.25 -3.39
N PHE A 151 -7.79 4.86 -2.52
CA PHE A 151 -8.31 3.49 -2.47
C PHE A 151 -9.12 3.15 -3.73
N ASP A 152 -9.97 4.06 -4.20
CA ASP A 152 -10.77 3.93 -5.42
C ASP A 152 -9.87 3.73 -6.67
N GLU A 153 -8.74 4.44 -6.75
CA GLU A 153 -7.72 4.20 -7.77
C GLU A 153 -7.09 2.80 -7.70
N LEU A 154 -6.91 2.24 -6.50
CA LEU A 154 -6.38 0.88 -6.32
C LEU A 154 -7.43 -0.17 -6.71
N GLU A 155 -8.69 0.05 -6.33
CA GLU A 155 -9.82 -0.80 -6.69
C GLU A 155 -10.02 -0.82 -8.21
N ARG A 156 -10.01 0.34 -8.86
CA ARG A 156 -10.04 0.45 -10.32
C ARG A 156 -8.86 -0.25 -10.98
N ARG A 157 -7.66 -0.17 -10.38
CA ARG A 157 -6.49 -0.90 -10.88
C ARG A 157 -6.71 -2.40 -10.83
N HIS A 158 -7.19 -2.92 -9.70
CA HIS A 158 -7.51 -4.34 -9.50
C HIS A 158 -8.56 -4.85 -10.48
N ILE A 159 -9.63 -4.08 -10.71
CA ILE A 159 -10.67 -4.44 -11.68
C ILE A 159 -10.07 -4.56 -13.08
N GLY A 160 -9.25 -3.59 -13.49
CA GLY A 160 -8.56 -3.67 -14.78
C GLY A 160 -7.58 -4.84 -14.86
N ASP A 161 -6.76 -5.08 -13.84
CA ASP A 161 -5.83 -6.22 -13.82
C ASP A 161 -6.55 -7.58 -13.90
N SER A 162 -7.78 -7.66 -13.41
CA SER A 162 -8.62 -8.86 -13.47
C SER A 162 -9.44 -8.96 -14.75
N THR A 163 -9.51 -7.91 -15.57
CA THR A 163 -10.32 -7.89 -16.81
C THR A 163 -9.50 -8.47 -17.96
N PRO A 164 -10.00 -9.49 -18.68
CA PRO A 164 -9.32 -10.05 -19.84
C PRO A 164 -9.00 -8.96 -20.89
N ASN A 165 -7.82 -9.04 -21.51
CA ASN A 165 -7.34 -8.09 -22.52
C ASN A 165 -7.25 -6.62 -22.06
N TRP A 166 -7.36 -6.34 -20.76
CA TRP A 166 -7.18 -5.00 -20.24
C TRP A 166 -5.70 -4.61 -20.19
N ARG A 167 -5.41 -3.35 -20.51
CA ARG A 167 -4.04 -2.83 -20.53
C ARG A 167 -3.98 -1.45 -19.90
N TRP A 168 -3.09 -1.31 -18.91
CA TRP A 168 -2.76 -0.02 -18.30
C TRP A 168 -1.85 0.81 -19.20
N CYS A 169 -2.08 2.12 -19.24
CA CYS A 169 -1.17 3.04 -19.92
C CYS A 169 0.20 3.03 -19.23
N LEU A 170 1.28 2.86 -20.02
CA LEU A 170 2.65 2.85 -19.52
C LEU A 170 3.23 4.25 -19.24
N ASN A 171 2.52 5.31 -19.63
CA ASN A 171 2.93 6.66 -19.28
C ASN A 171 2.68 6.90 -17.79
N THR A 172 3.73 7.20 -17.03
CA THR A 172 3.68 7.41 -15.57
C THR A 172 2.82 8.61 -15.15
N ALA A 173 2.57 9.56 -16.04
CA ALA A 173 1.64 10.67 -15.82
C ALA A 173 0.18 10.33 -16.20
N CYS A 174 -0.08 9.10 -16.66
CA CYS A 174 -1.39 8.63 -17.07
C CYS A 174 -1.82 7.44 -16.21
N ASP A 175 -3.08 7.44 -15.85
CA ASP A 175 -3.72 6.40 -15.03
C ASP A 175 -4.84 5.67 -15.78
N ALA A 176 -5.00 5.95 -17.09
CA ALA A 176 -5.99 5.28 -17.92
C ALA A 176 -5.61 3.82 -18.18
N GLY A 177 -6.64 2.99 -18.33
CA GLY A 177 -6.55 1.65 -18.87
C GLY A 177 -7.63 1.48 -19.92
N GLN A 178 -7.45 0.50 -20.79
CA GLN A 178 -8.37 0.21 -21.88
C GLN A 178 -8.29 -1.27 -22.25
N SER A 179 -9.37 -1.82 -22.76
CA SER A 179 -9.34 -3.12 -23.43
C SER A 179 -8.58 -3.01 -24.75
N HIS A 180 -7.82 -4.05 -25.09
CA HIS A 180 -7.10 -4.15 -26.37
C HIS A 180 -7.38 -5.51 -27.00
N GLU A 181 -8.15 -5.51 -28.08
CA GLU A 181 -8.32 -6.72 -28.88
C GLU A 181 -7.07 -6.96 -29.72
N ALA A 182 -6.26 -7.95 -29.32
CA ALA A 182 -5.12 -8.36 -30.11
C ALA A 182 -5.60 -8.79 -31.51
N LYS A 183 -4.94 -8.31 -32.56
CA LYS A 183 -5.20 -8.76 -33.93
C LYS A 183 -4.85 -10.24 -34.00
N ARG A 184 -5.87 -11.11 -34.03
CA ARG A 184 -5.69 -12.57 -34.07
C ARG A 184 -4.68 -12.94 -35.16
N ILE A 185 -3.60 -13.63 -34.77
CA ILE A 185 -2.88 -14.51 -35.68
C ILE A 185 -3.76 -15.77 -35.80
N PRO A 186 -4.17 -16.22 -37.00
CA PRO A 186 -4.86 -17.50 -37.11
C PRO A 186 -3.95 -18.59 -36.54
N SER A 187 -4.48 -19.38 -35.60
CA SER A 187 -3.78 -20.54 -35.05
C SER A 187 -3.24 -21.40 -36.20
N PRO A 188 -1.97 -21.86 -36.17
CA PRO A 188 -1.47 -22.74 -37.21
C PRO A 188 -2.38 -23.96 -37.24
N LYS A 189 -3.08 -24.16 -38.37
CA LYS A 189 -3.94 -25.33 -38.58
C LYS A 189 -3.09 -26.57 -38.24
N LYS A 190 -3.49 -27.34 -37.23
CA LYS A 190 -2.86 -28.62 -36.87
C LYS A 190 -2.80 -29.47 -38.14
N LYS A 191 -1.65 -29.52 -38.81
CA LYS A 191 -1.43 -30.48 -39.89
C LYS A 191 -1.29 -31.84 -39.23
N SER A 192 -2.40 -32.57 -39.19
CA SER A 192 -2.40 -34.00 -38.96
C SER A 192 -1.57 -34.66 -40.08
N ARG A 193 -0.41 -35.21 -39.74
CA ARG A 193 -0.03 -36.62 -39.98
C ARG A 193 1.48 -36.82 -40.01
N PHE A 194 1.88 -37.79 -39.18
CA PHE A 194 2.95 -38.78 -39.40
C PHE A 194 4.38 -38.28 -39.69
N GLY A 195 5.24 -38.46 -38.69
CA GLY A 195 6.61 -38.90 -38.95
C GLY A 195 7.73 -38.03 -38.38
N LYS A 196 8.16 -38.40 -37.16
CA LYS A 196 9.53 -38.32 -36.61
C LYS A 196 10.04 -36.98 -36.04
N LYS A 197 10.03 -36.96 -34.70
CA LYS A 197 11.10 -36.55 -33.76
C LYS A 197 12.04 -35.42 -34.20
N TRP A 198 11.74 -34.22 -33.72
CA TRP A 198 12.75 -33.32 -33.14
C TRP A 198 12.10 -32.52 -31.99
N PHE A 199 12.76 -32.50 -30.82
CA PHE A 199 12.37 -31.68 -29.68
C PHE A 199 12.82 -30.24 -29.95
N GLY A 200 11.86 -29.35 -30.15
CA GLY A 200 12.09 -27.93 -30.31
C GLY A 200 10.78 -27.27 -30.67
N TYR A 201 10.20 -26.52 -29.73
CA TYR A 201 9.12 -25.59 -30.09
C TYR A 201 9.78 -24.50 -30.96
N ALA A 202 9.76 -24.69 -32.27
CA ALA A 202 10.03 -23.64 -33.23
C ALA A 202 8.84 -22.67 -33.17
N VAL A 203 8.91 -21.72 -32.24
CA VAL A 203 8.11 -20.50 -32.32
C VAL A 203 8.70 -19.71 -33.48
N GLU A 204 8.03 -19.74 -34.63
CA GLU A 204 8.40 -18.88 -35.76
C GLU A 204 8.34 -17.40 -35.31
N PRO A 205 9.31 -16.56 -35.70
CA PRO A 205 9.40 -15.18 -35.26
C PRO A 205 8.40 -14.33 -36.04
N HIS A 206 7.12 -14.42 -35.69
CA HIS A 206 6.10 -13.58 -36.28
C HIS A 206 6.17 -12.18 -35.66
N GLY A 207 6.85 -11.29 -36.37
CA GLY A 207 6.87 -9.85 -36.19
C GLY A 207 5.52 -9.21 -36.48
N VAL A 208 4.53 -9.47 -35.64
CA VAL A 208 3.32 -8.66 -35.61
C VAL A 208 3.59 -7.41 -34.78
N GLU A 209 3.63 -6.29 -35.48
CA GLU A 209 3.65 -4.93 -34.93
C GLU A 209 2.31 -4.62 -34.23
N ASP A 210 2.05 -5.27 -33.10
CA ASP A 210 0.88 -5.00 -32.27
C ASP A 210 1.19 -3.88 -31.27
N LYS A 211 0.55 -2.73 -31.50
CA LYS A 211 0.70 -1.50 -30.72
C LYS A 211 -0.63 -1.10 -30.11
N CYS A 212 -0.58 -0.69 -28.85
CA CYS A 212 -1.73 -0.16 -28.14
C CYS A 212 -1.54 1.35 -27.94
N VAL A 213 -2.48 2.16 -28.44
CA VAL A 213 -2.48 3.62 -28.28
C VAL A 213 -3.43 4.00 -27.16
N CYS A 214 -2.92 4.65 -26.11
CA CYS A 214 -3.75 5.10 -25.00
C CYS A 214 -4.77 6.14 -25.47
N VAL A 215 -6.07 5.89 -25.25
CA VAL A 215 -7.15 6.80 -25.65
C VAL A 215 -7.08 8.13 -24.89
N LYS A 216 -6.59 8.13 -23.64
CA LYS A 216 -6.53 9.33 -22.79
C LYS A 216 -5.37 10.27 -23.16
N CYS A 217 -4.18 9.74 -23.40
CA CYS A 217 -2.97 10.55 -23.54
C CYS A 217 -2.19 10.34 -24.84
N GLY A 218 -2.61 9.41 -25.70
CA GLY A 218 -1.95 9.10 -26.96
C GLY A 218 -0.63 8.33 -26.85
N ALA A 219 -0.15 8.02 -25.64
CA ALA A 219 1.05 7.23 -25.45
C ALA A 219 0.89 5.84 -26.09
N VAL A 220 1.91 5.39 -26.80
CA VAL A 220 1.88 4.12 -27.54
C VAL A 220 2.77 3.10 -26.83
N ALA A 221 2.26 1.90 -26.62
CA ALA A 221 2.96 0.77 -26.03
C ALA A 221 3.01 -0.40 -27.01
N CYS A 222 4.12 -1.14 -27.00
CA CYS A 222 4.20 -2.46 -27.64
C CYS A 222 3.40 -3.47 -26.81
N VAL A 223 2.49 -4.20 -27.45
CA VAL A 223 1.65 -5.21 -26.78
C VAL A 223 2.43 -6.48 -26.44
N VAL A 224 3.46 -6.78 -27.23
CA VAL A 224 4.26 -8.01 -27.09
C VAL A 224 5.19 -7.97 -25.87
N CYS A 225 5.76 -6.81 -25.54
CA CYS A 225 6.80 -6.69 -24.52
C CYS A 225 6.48 -5.72 -23.37
N ASP A 226 5.29 -5.09 -23.37
CA ASP A 226 4.85 -4.12 -22.36
C ASP A 226 5.84 -2.97 -22.13
N ARG A 227 6.44 -2.46 -23.21
CA ARG A 227 7.33 -1.29 -23.20
C ARG A 227 6.78 -0.17 -24.09
N PRO A 228 7.28 1.09 -23.92
CA PRO A 228 7.01 2.14 -24.89
C PRO A 228 7.27 1.64 -26.32
N TRP A 229 6.41 2.06 -27.25
CA TRP A 229 6.51 1.63 -28.64
C TRP A 229 7.90 1.90 -29.22
N HIS A 230 8.43 0.92 -29.92
CA HIS A 230 9.78 0.91 -30.45
C HIS A 230 9.76 0.54 -31.93
N GLU A 231 9.71 1.56 -32.79
CA GLU A 231 9.61 1.40 -34.22
C GLU A 231 10.95 0.93 -34.82
N GLY A 232 10.90 -0.08 -35.70
CA GLY A 232 12.08 -0.54 -36.45
C GLY A 232 13.06 -1.42 -35.67
N GLU A 233 12.83 -1.70 -34.38
CA GLU A 233 13.61 -2.66 -33.59
C GLU A 233 12.72 -3.78 -33.04
N LYS A 234 13.25 -5.00 -32.98
CA LYS A 234 12.53 -6.13 -32.36
C LYS A 234 12.50 -5.95 -30.85
N CYS A 235 11.49 -6.52 -30.18
CA CYS A 235 11.38 -6.44 -28.72
C CYS A 235 12.65 -6.89 -27.98
N ALA A 236 13.34 -7.91 -28.49
CA ALA A 236 14.60 -8.39 -27.92
C ALA A 236 15.72 -7.35 -28.01
N GLU A 237 15.84 -6.65 -29.13
CA GLU A 237 16.86 -5.61 -29.36
C GLU A 237 16.59 -4.40 -28.44
N TYR A 238 15.33 -3.99 -28.32
CA TYR A 238 14.90 -2.95 -27.40
C TYR A 238 15.26 -3.29 -25.95
N GLN A 239 14.98 -4.53 -25.52
CA GLN A 239 15.25 -4.98 -24.15
C GLN A 239 16.74 -4.97 -23.82
N GLU A 240 17.59 -5.48 -24.71
CA GLU A 240 19.05 -5.46 -24.52
C GLU A 240 19.59 -4.03 -24.44
N ARG A 241 19.12 -3.12 -25.30
CA ARG A 241 19.51 -1.71 -25.28
C ARG A 241 19.09 -1.00 -23.99
N VAL A 242 17.92 -1.31 -23.45
CA VAL A 242 17.45 -0.74 -22.17
C VAL A 242 18.24 -1.32 -21.01
N LYS A 243 18.47 -2.64 -21.01
CA LYS A 243 19.24 -3.34 -19.98
C LYS A 243 20.66 -2.79 -19.87
N GLY A 244 21.36 -2.61 -21.00
CA GLY A 244 22.72 -2.07 -20.99
C GLY A 244 22.81 -0.67 -20.35
N ARG A 245 21.82 0.20 -20.60
CA ARG A 245 21.78 1.54 -19.96
C ARG A 245 21.57 1.46 -18.45
N VAL A 246 20.66 0.59 -17.98
CA VAL A 246 20.41 0.43 -16.54
C VAL A 246 21.64 -0.12 -15.83
N GLU A 247 22.31 -1.11 -16.44
CA GLU A 247 23.55 -1.67 -15.90
C GLU A 247 24.67 -0.62 -15.82
N GLU A 248 24.80 0.24 -16.84
CA GLU A 248 25.77 1.34 -16.83
C GLU A 248 25.46 2.40 -15.76
N GLU A 249 24.18 2.78 -15.60
CA GLU A 249 23.74 3.69 -14.54
C GLU A 249 24.01 3.10 -13.15
N ASP A 250 23.70 1.81 -12.94
CA ASP A 250 23.96 1.10 -11.69
C ASP A 250 25.46 1.01 -11.39
N GLN A 251 26.30 0.72 -12.39
CA GLN A 251 27.75 0.72 -12.26
C GLN A 251 28.29 2.11 -11.90
N THR A 252 27.76 3.16 -12.54
CA THR A 252 28.13 4.55 -12.25
C THR A 252 27.74 4.94 -10.83
N LEU A 253 26.54 4.56 -10.38
CA LEU A 253 26.08 4.81 -9.01
C LEU A 253 26.93 4.06 -7.98
N GLU A 254 27.33 2.83 -8.27
CA GLU A 254 28.19 2.05 -7.39
C GLU A 254 29.60 2.63 -7.34
N LEU A 255 30.15 3.07 -8.46
CA LEU A 255 31.43 3.78 -8.50
C LEU A 255 31.39 5.04 -7.63
N ILE A 256 30.34 5.86 -7.78
CA ILE A 256 30.14 7.05 -6.94
C ILE A 256 30.07 6.67 -5.45
N ARG A 257 29.39 5.58 -5.09
CA ARG A 257 29.31 5.11 -3.69
C ARG A 257 30.65 4.63 -3.14
N MET A 258 31.46 3.99 -3.98
CA MET A 258 32.75 3.42 -3.58
C MET A 258 33.84 4.49 -3.49
N GLU A 259 33.82 5.47 -4.39
CA GLU A 259 34.86 6.51 -4.48
C GLU A 259 34.56 7.75 -3.64
N THR A 260 33.30 7.95 -3.25
CA THR A 260 32.89 9.10 -2.43
C THR A 260 32.41 8.69 -1.04
N LYS A 261 32.68 9.52 -0.04
CA LYS A 261 32.13 9.38 1.31
C LYS A 261 31.38 10.64 1.71
N LYS A 262 30.32 10.49 2.49
CA LYS A 262 29.57 11.64 3.01
C LYS A 262 30.37 12.38 4.08
N CYS A 263 30.33 13.70 4.03
CA CYS A 263 30.86 14.56 5.07
C CYS A 263 30.25 14.17 6.44
N PRO A 264 31.08 13.98 7.48
CA PRO A 264 30.58 13.53 8.78
C PRO A 264 29.81 14.59 9.56
N ASN A 265 29.85 15.86 9.15
CA ASN A 265 29.02 16.89 9.74
C ASN A 265 27.54 16.66 9.35
N PRO A 266 26.64 16.41 10.33
CA PRO A 266 25.22 16.14 10.09
C PRO A 266 24.49 17.28 9.37
N LYS A 267 25.01 18.51 9.45
CA LYS A 267 24.44 19.68 8.76
C LYS A 267 24.90 19.81 7.30
N CYS A 268 25.94 19.07 6.89
CA CYS A 268 26.53 19.15 5.55
C CYS A 268 26.17 17.94 4.69
N GLY A 269 26.61 16.73 5.09
CA GLY A 269 26.31 15.48 4.39
C GLY A 269 26.76 15.37 2.93
N LYS A 270 27.51 16.34 2.39
CA LYS A 270 27.97 16.36 0.99
C LYS A 270 28.87 15.15 0.70
N ALA A 271 28.69 14.50 -0.45
CA ALA A 271 29.61 13.49 -0.95
C ALA A 271 30.95 14.14 -1.32
N ILE A 272 32.03 13.65 -0.72
CA ILE A 272 33.40 14.11 -0.92
C ILE A 272 34.14 12.96 -1.58
N GLU A 273 34.88 13.24 -2.66
CA GLU A 273 35.77 12.29 -3.33
C GLU A 273 37.17 12.34 -2.70
N LYS A 274 37.88 11.21 -2.69
CA LYS A 274 39.23 11.15 -2.11
C LYS A 274 40.27 11.75 -3.07
N ASN A 275 40.80 12.94 -2.77
CA ASN A 275 41.88 13.54 -3.54
C ASN A 275 43.27 13.22 -2.93
N GLY A 276 43.75 11.98 -3.12
CA GLY A 276 45.16 11.61 -2.87
C GLY A 276 45.43 10.55 -1.81
N GLY A 277 46.67 10.54 -1.29
CA GLY A 277 47.20 9.47 -0.42
C GLY A 277 47.03 9.68 1.09
N CYS A 278 46.70 10.90 1.54
CA CYS A 278 46.51 11.21 2.96
C CYS A 278 45.05 10.94 3.40
N PRO A 279 44.79 10.30 4.55
CA PRO A 279 43.43 10.19 5.08
C PRO A 279 42.89 11.47 5.70
N SER A 280 43.71 12.50 5.91
CA SER A 280 43.21 13.79 6.38
C SER A 280 42.53 14.49 5.21
N MET A 281 41.21 14.66 5.31
CA MET A 281 40.37 15.24 4.27
C MET A 281 39.67 16.48 4.80
N ILE A 282 39.60 17.53 3.98
CA ILE A 282 38.86 18.76 4.32
C ILE A 282 37.60 18.81 3.46
N CYS A 283 36.44 19.01 4.09
CA CYS A 283 35.21 19.23 3.34
C CYS A 283 35.22 20.63 2.71
N TYR A 284 35.17 20.72 1.38
CA TYR A 284 35.16 22.02 0.68
C TYR A 284 33.91 22.88 0.95
N VAL A 285 32.82 22.29 1.46
CA VAL A 285 31.55 23.00 1.76
C VAL A 285 31.54 23.56 3.18
N CYS A 286 31.83 22.72 4.19
CA CYS A 286 31.73 23.12 5.60
C CYS A 286 33.10 23.28 6.28
N GLN A 287 34.19 23.07 5.54
CA GLN A 287 35.58 23.31 5.95
C GLN A 287 36.06 22.52 7.18
N ILE A 288 35.31 21.49 7.60
CA ILE A 288 35.77 20.57 8.65
C ILE A 288 36.91 19.69 8.11
N ASN A 289 37.93 19.46 8.94
CA ASN A 289 38.93 18.43 8.69
C ASN A 289 38.47 17.13 9.37
N PHE A 290 38.48 16.03 8.63
CA PHE A 290 38.06 14.72 9.13
C PHE A 290 38.91 13.59 8.53
N CYS A 291 38.93 12.45 9.20
CA CYS A 291 39.65 11.27 8.73
C CYS A 291 38.79 10.48 7.74
N TRP A 292 39.30 10.24 6.53
CA TRP A 292 38.64 9.45 5.48
C TRP A 292 38.33 8.02 5.91
N ASN A 293 39.13 7.45 6.81
CA ASN A 293 38.99 6.04 7.22
C ASN A 293 37.88 5.85 8.26
N CYS A 294 37.87 6.66 9.32
CA CYS A 294 36.90 6.53 10.42
C CYS A 294 35.74 7.53 10.36
N LEU A 295 35.78 8.51 9.44
CA LEU A 295 34.77 9.57 9.31
C LEU A 295 34.58 10.41 10.59
N GLU A 296 35.65 10.56 11.39
CA GLU A 296 35.66 11.42 12.57
C GLU A 296 36.37 12.75 12.30
N GLU A 297 35.86 13.83 12.90
CA GLU A 297 36.44 15.17 12.84
C GLU A 297 37.77 15.25 13.62
N TYR A 298 38.77 15.92 13.05
CA TYR A 298 40.02 16.23 13.74
C TYR A 298 39.83 17.38 14.73
N LYS A 299 39.80 17.05 16.02
CA LYS A 299 39.69 18.03 17.12
C LYS A 299 41.05 18.58 17.54
N GLY A 300 41.86 19.06 16.58
CA GLY A 300 43.15 19.72 16.84
C GLY A 300 44.34 18.80 17.17
N GLN A 301 44.28 17.52 16.78
CA GLN A 301 45.39 16.56 16.92
C GLN A 301 46.05 16.30 15.56
N GLU A 302 47.38 16.18 15.52
CA GLU A 302 48.15 15.95 14.27
C GLU A 302 47.88 14.56 13.64
N PHE A 303 47.38 13.60 14.42
CA PHE A 303 47.13 12.24 13.96
C PHE A 303 45.76 11.72 14.43
N CYS A 304 45.08 10.96 13.58
CA CYS A 304 43.81 10.32 13.92
C CYS A 304 44.08 9.05 14.76
N ALA A 305 43.24 8.82 15.77
CA ALA A 305 43.34 7.65 16.64
C ALA A 305 43.30 6.31 15.87
N CYS A 306 42.64 6.26 14.71
CA CYS A 306 42.56 5.06 13.86
C CYS A 306 43.89 4.66 13.19
N ARG A 307 44.97 5.44 13.34
CA ARG A 307 46.31 5.17 12.80
C ARG A 307 47.35 4.81 13.85
N ARG A 308 46.98 4.62 15.13
CA ARG A 308 47.93 4.18 16.15
C ARG A 308 48.42 2.76 15.79
N PRO A 309 49.75 2.52 15.63
CA PRO A 309 50.27 1.17 15.55
C PRO A 309 49.85 0.40 16.80
N ASN A 310 49.45 -0.86 16.62
CA ASN A 310 49.15 -1.76 17.72
C ASN A 310 50.36 -1.76 18.68
N PRO A 311 50.20 -1.43 19.98
CA PRO A 311 51.31 -1.58 20.92
C PRO A 311 51.62 -3.09 21.03
N HIS A 312 52.77 -3.48 20.47
CA HIS A 312 53.34 -4.81 20.64
C HIS A 312 53.65 -5.09 22.11
#